data_AF-A0A932YC68-F1
#
_entry.id   AF-A0A932YC68-F1
#
_cell.length_a   1.000
_cell.length_b   1.000
_cell.length_c   1.000
_cell.angle_alpha   90.00
_cell.angle_beta   90.00
_cell.angle_gamma   90.00
#
_symmetry.space_group_name_H-M   'P 1'
#
loop_
_entity.id
_entity.type
_entity.pdbx_description
1 polymer ?
#
loop_
_entity_poly.entity_id
_entity_poly.type
_entity_poly.pdbx_seq_one_letter_code
_entity_poly.pdbx_strand_id
1 'polypeptide(L)'
;MIDGSLEALTMASASPFELTLEKASAMSLRPSQYAGWEIGSTAALQLGSGREKQFRVALVWPDNYDGAMQDDLLISFYERLAGCRGIAVERFFLPGPDFVERMARLGHSDPWFSLETKSELADFDAFILGYRKNNQLSDGLARAVSRIAESRGGKTPVAQVPSEGNKDHEPVIAKILNDLNIPPDRSEPPRHCALFGYRSREDRRLADLFSRLQDSSRRANGAAMTTWRVKLRRFGWSRFVSHLEQIQLIKSAVALSGVPIIASAGRKPRLKISFGPAVSVGWLSEIECFDMTLGSFFDAGELVKKLAGHLPLGYEVIEARRIPCHFPSLEESANWAEYLIENRNGSRAVDWEKFLNWTRGVLNSAAEPVVIKKEKPGKRVDIINVREIFGAAALAGRQKEGIHLALRFGPGKNLKPEKILEAALGLEASFIQTEIKICRMALALESGPEKRRYL
;
A
#
# COMPACT_ATOMS: atom_id res chain seq x y z
N MET A 1 -7.94 11.74 21.43
CA MET A 1 -8.70 12.56 20.47
C MET A 1 -7.81 12.75 19.25
N ILE A 2 -7.78 11.76 18.36
CA ILE A 2 -7.08 11.83 17.08
C ILE A 2 -8.19 12.10 16.06
N ASP A 3 -8.13 13.27 15.44
CA ASP A 3 -9.13 13.73 14.49
C ASP A 3 -9.02 12.92 13.20
N GLY A 4 -10.12 12.24 12.85
CA GLY A 4 -10.25 11.26 11.78
C GLY A 4 -10.29 11.87 10.37
N SER A 5 -9.50 12.91 10.12
CA SER A 5 -9.66 13.76 8.93
C SER A 5 -9.21 13.12 7.60
N LEU A 6 -8.32 12.13 7.60
CA LEU A 6 -7.92 11.41 6.37
C LEU A 6 -8.65 10.07 6.15
N GLU A 7 -9.03 9.34 7.20
CA GLU A 7 -9.92 8.18 7.07
C GLU A 7 -11.33 8.61 6.64
N ALA A 8 -11.81 9.78 7.11
CA ALA A 8 -13.08 10.34 6.68
C ALA A 8 -13.12 10.70 5.19
N LEU A 9 -11.97 10.99 4.57
CA LEU A 9 -11.87 11.26 3.13
C LEU A 9 -11.76 10.00 2.27
N THR A 10 -11.48 8.82 2.85
CA THR A 10 -11.21 7.59 2.07
C THR A 10 -12.17 6.44 2.34
N MET A 11 -12.88 6.41 3.48
CA MET A 11 -13.76 5.26 3.81
C MET A 11 -15.23 5.60 4.08
N ALA A 12 -15.60 6.88 4.22
CA ALA A 12 -17.00 7.26 4.43
C ALA A 12 -17.83 7.32 3.13
N SER A 13 -17.21 7.16 1.96
CA SER A 13 -17.84 7.35 0.64
C SER A 13 -17.50 6.26 -0.40
N ALA A 14 -16.95 5.11 0.02
CA ALA A 14 -16.60 4.04 -0.91
C ALA A 14 -17.86 3.53 -1.64
N SER A 15 -17.80 3.43 -2.96
CA SER A 15 -18.92 2.93 -3.77
C SER A 15 -19.17 1.43 -3.50
N PRO A 16 -20.37 0.90 -3.77
CA PRO A 16 -20.61 -0.54 -3.69
C PRO A 16 -19.62 -1.36 -4.53
N PHE A 17 -19.19 -0.82 -5.67
CA PHE A 17 -18.17 -1.44 -6.51
C PHE A 17 -16.81 -1.47 -5.81
N GLU A 18 -16.37 -0.34 -5.22
CA GLU A 18 -15.10 -0.30 -4.48
C GLU A 18 -15.10 -1.25 -3.29
N LEU A 19 -16.19 -1.34 -2.53
CA LEU A 19 -16.33 -2.31 -1.45
C LEU A 19 -16.21 -3.76 -1.95
N THR A 20 -16.75 -4.06 -3.14
CA THR A 20 -16.61 -5.37 -3.77
C THR A 20 -15.16 -5.65 -4.16
N LEU A 21 -14.48 -4.68 -4.77
CA LEU A 21 -13.06 -4.79 -5.11
C LEU A 21 -12.22 -5.06 -3.86
N GLU A 22 -12.50 -4.34 -2.75
CA GLU A 22 -11.77 -4.52 -1.50
C GLU A 22 -11.92 -5.93 -0.93
N LYS A 23 -13.13 -6.51 -0.99
CA LYS A 23 -13.40 -7.89 -0.57
C LYS A 23 -12.70 -8.91 -1.48
N ALA A 24 -12.78 -8.73 -2.80
CA ALA A 24 -12.11 -9.59 -3.76
C ALA A 24 -10.58 -9.55 -3.59
N SER A 25 -10.00 -8.36 -3.40
CA SER A 25 -8.57 -8.20 -3.12
C SER A 25 -8.16 -8.85 -1.81
N ALA A 26 -8.92 -8.68 -0.73
CA ALA A 26 -8.58 -9.27 0.57
C ALA A 26 -8.43 -10.81 0.53
N MET A 27 -9.13 -11.47 -0.40
CA MET A 27 -9.06 -12.93 -0.58
C MET A 27 -8.14 -13.35 -1.73
N SER A 28 -7.58 -12.43 -2.53
CA SER A 28 -6.73 -12.78 -3.66
C SER A 28 -5.36 -13.29 -3.22
N LEU A 29 -4.74 -14.12 -4.05
CA LEU A 29 -3.39 -14.66 -3.82
C LEU A 29 -2.30 -13.57 -3.88
N ARG A 30 -2.50 -12.52 -4.70
CA ARG A 30 -1.55 -11.41 -4.90
C ARG A 30 -2.25 -10.06 -4.80
N PRO A 31 -2.69 -9.66 -3.59
CA PRO A 31 -3.53 -8.47 -3.44
C PRO A 31 -2.77 -7.16 -3.70
N SER A 32 -1.45 -7.15 -3.56
CA SER A 32 -0.61 -5.96 -3.78
C SER A 32 -0.66 -5.44 -5.22
N GLN A 33 -0.93 -6.31 -6.20
CA GLN A 33 -1.04 -5.96 -7.63
C GLN A 33 -2.24 -5.05 -7.93
N TYR A 34 -3.21 -5.00 -7.02
CA TYR A 34 -4.41 -4.18 -7.14
C TYR A 34 -4.34 -2.91 -6.29
N ALA A 35 -3.25 -2.68 -5.54
CA ALA A 35 -3.13 -1.54 -4.64
C ALA A 35 -2.99 -0.21 -5.40
N GLY A 36 -2.13 -0.18 -6.42
CA GLY A 36 -2.02 0.92 -7.38
C GLY A 36 -1.25 2.15 -6.93
N TRP A 37 -0.50 1.98 -5.87
CA TRP A 37 0.20 3.05 -5.18
C TRP A 37 1.71 2.87 -5.36
N GLU A 38 2.12 2.80 -6.62
CA GLU A 38 3.53 2.83 -6.99
C GLU A 38 4.09 4.25 -6.79
N ILE A 39 5.39 4.33 -6.53
CA ILE A 39 6.09 5.61 -6.46
C ILE A 39 5.93 6.32 -7.81
N GLY A 40 5.51 7.58 -7.76
CA GLY A 40 5.30 8.39 -8.95
C GLY A 40 3.92 8.28 -9.59
N SER A 41 3.02 7.47 -9.04
CA SER A 41 1.61 7.52 -9.41
C SER A 41 0.98 8.84 -8.97
N THR A 42 0.40 9.60 -9.90
CA THR A 42 -0.10 10.97 -9.65
C THR A 42 -1.58 11.15 -9.90
N ALA A 43 -2.29 10.17 -10.46
CA ALA A 43 -3.66 10.37 -10.91
C ALA A 43 -4.63 10.80 -9.79
N ALA A 44 -4.56 10.16 -8.62
CA ALA A 44 -5.39 10.58 -7.48
C ALA A 44 -5.03 11.98 -6.95
N LEU A 45 -3.77 12.41 -7.11
CA LEU A 45 -3.33 13.78 -6.79
C LEU A 45 -3.83 14.79 -7.84
N GLN A 46 -3.86 14.40 -9.11
CA GLN A 46 -4.32 15.23 -10.22
C GLN A 46 -5.83 15.47 -10.19
N LEU A 47 -6.61 14.46 -9.78
CA LEU A 47 -8.05 14.60 -9.63
C LEU A 47 -8.42 15.58 -8.51
N GLY A 48 -7.62 15.64 -7.44
CA GLY A 48 -7.76 16.61 -6.35
C GLY A 48 -9.17 16.71 -5.76
N SER A 49 -9.44 17.76 -4.99
CA SER A 49 -10.79 18.11 -4.48
C SER A 49 -11.37 19.36 -5.17
N GLY A 50 -10.77 19.80 -6.28
CA GLY A 50 -11.03 21.08 -6.95
C GLY A 50 -12.19 21.07 -7.96
N ARG A 51 -12.58 22.29 -8.41
CA ARG A 51 -13.77 22.56 -9.24
C ARG A 51 -13.59 22.39 -10.77
N GLU A 52 -12.39 22.13 -11.28
CA GLU A 52 -12.17 21.86 -12.71
C GLU A 52 -12.22 20.35 -12.99
N LYS A 53 -13.17 19.93 -13.83
CA LYS A 53 -13.28 18.53 -14.28
C LYS A 53 -12.04 18.18 -15.10
N GLN A 54 -11.23 17.24 -14.61
CA GLN A 54 -10.10 16.68 -15.35
C GLN A 54 -10.62 15.79 -16.50
N PHE A 55 -9.93 15.81 -17.64
CA PHE A 55 -10.15 14.85 -18.72
C PHE A 55 -9.47 13.52 -18.37
N ARG A 56 -10.25 12.45 -18.25
CA ARG A 56 -9.77 11.15 -17.74
C ARG A 56 -9.41 10.21 -18.88
N VAL A 57 -8.17 9.75 -18.89
CA VAL A 57 -7.64 8.81 -19.89
C VAL A 57 -7.37 7.47 -19.23
N ALA A 58 -8.00 6.42 -19.75
CA ALA A 58 -7.74 5.04 -19.35
C ALA A 58 -6.62 4.45 -20.20
N LEU A 59 -5.48 4.15 -19.57
CA LEU A 59 -4.36 3.43 -20.16
C LEU A 59 -4.54 1.94 -19.88
N VAL A 60 -5.07 1.24 -20.87
CA VAL A 60 -5.51 -0.16 -20.78
C VAL A 60 -4.42 -1.07 -21.34
N TRP A 61 -3.78 -1.86 -20.49
CA TRP A 61 -2.69 -2.75 -20.90
C TRP A 61 -3.13 -4.23 -20.90
N PRO A 62 -2.73 -5.01 -21.92
CA PRO A 62 -3.22 -6.37 -22.16
C PRO A 62 -2.49 -7.45 -21.33
N ASP A 63 -1.78 -7.02 -20.29
CA ASP A 63 -1.01 -7.88 -19.39
C ASP A 63 -1.47 -7.72 -17.94
N ASN A 64 -1.11 -8.68 -17.11
CA ASN A 64 -1.24 -8.53 -15.67
C ASN A 64 -0.27 -7.46 -15.15
N TYR A 65 -0.48 -7.02 -13.92
CA TYR A 65 0.33 -5.97 -13.30
C TYR A 65 1.85 -6.22 -13.42
N ASP A 66 2.34 -7.41 -13.06
CA ASP A 66 3.78 -7.68 -13.04
C ASP A 66 4.42 -7.63 -14.44
N GLY A 67 3.70 -8.09 -15.47
CA GLY A 67 4.14 -8.04 -16.86
C GLY A 67 4.07 -6.62 -17.43
N ALA A 68 2.95 -5.93 -17.19
CA ALA A 68 2.73 -4.58 -17.67
C ALA A 68 3.72 -3.57 -17.08
N MET A 69 4.08 -3.71 -15.80
CA MET A 69 5.06 -2.83 -15.15
C MET A 69 6.50 -3.00 -15.65
N GLN A 70 6.76 -3.94 -16.55
CA GLN A 70 8.04 -4.11 -17.26
C GLN A 70 8.03 -3.50 -18.67
N ASP A 71 6.89 -2.95 -19.09
CA ASP A 71 6.70 -2.41 -20.42
C ASP A 71 7.13 -0.92 -20.49
N ASP A 72 8.23 -0.65 -21.19
CA ASP A 72 8.78 0.69 -21.37
C ASP A 72 7.79 1.64 -22.10
N LEU A 73 6.93 1.11 -22.97
CA LEU A 73 5.97 1.92 -23.72
C LEU A 73 4.79 2.34 -22.83
N LEU A 74 4.28 1.44 -21.99
CA LEU A 74 3.30 1.77 -20.94
C LEU A 74 3.84 2.89 -20.03
N ILE A 75 5.06 2.73 -19.53
CA ILE A 75 5.72 3.69 -18.65
C ILE A 75 5.82 5.06 -19.34
N SER A 76 6.26 5.07 -20.61
CA SER A 76 6.41 6.30 -21.39
C SER A 76 5.06 7.01 -21.63
N PHE A 77 3.98 6.27 -21.92
CA PHE A 77 2.64 6.85 -22.02
C PHE A 77 2.18 7.48 -20.71
N TYR A 78 2.35 6.75 -19.60
CA TYR A 78 1.96 7.23 -18.28
C TYR A 78 2.70 8.52 -17.92
N GLU A 79 4.04 8.53 -18.03
CA GLU A 79 4.87 9.70 -17.72
C GLU A 79 4.48 10.91 -18.57
N ARG A 80 4.20 10.70 -19.87
CA ARG A 80 3.82 11.79 -20.78
C ARG A 80 2.45 12.37 -20.44
N LEU A 81 1.44 11.52 -20.28
CA LEU A 81 0.07 11.93 -19.99
C LEU A 81 -0.05 12.57 -18.60
N ALA A 82 0.65 12.01 -17.62
CA ALA A 82 0.68 12.55 -16.27
C ALA A 82 1.37 13.93 -16.18
N GLY A 83 2.18 14.28 -17.19
CA GLY A 83 2.75 15.63 -17.32
C GLY A 83 1.80 16.67 -17.89
N CYS A 84 0.69 16.28 -18.53
CA CYS A 84 -0.23 17.21 -19.18
C CYS A 84 -1.22 17.83 -18.17
N ARG A 85 -1.29 19.16 -18.14
CA ARG A 85 -2.26 19.87 -17.29
C ARG A 85 -3.70 19.54 -17.73
N GLY A 86 -4.58 19.29 -16.76
CA GLY A 86 -6.00 19.02 -17.03
C GLY A 86 -6.30 17.56 -17.39
N ILE A 87 -5.30 16.67 -17.36
CA ILE A 87 -5.45 15.25 -17.68
C ILE A 87 -5.16 14.41 -16.44
N ALA A 88 -6.06 13.46 -16.17
CA ALA A 88 -5.84 12.39 -15.21
C ALA A 88 -5.71 11.07 -15.97
N VAL A 89 -4.53 10.46 -15.92
CA VAL A 89 -4.27 9.15 -16.56
C VAL A 89 -4.32 8.05 -15.51
N GLU A 90 -5.10 7.01 -15.78
CA GLU A 90 -5.21 5.86 -14.88
C GLU A 90 -5.04 4.55 -15.62
N ARG A 91 -4.47 3.56 -14.94
CA ARG A 91 -4.06 2.30 -15.54
C ARG A 91 -5.10 1.22 -15.32
N PHE A 92 -5.28 0.39 -16.33
CA PHE A 92 -6.09 -0.81 -16.27
C PHE A 92 -5.23 -1.99 -16.69
N PHE A 93 -5.24 -3.04 -15.88
CA PHE A 93 -4.50 -4.28 -16.13
C PHE A 93 -5.44 -5.47 -16.10
N LEU A 94 -5.00 -6.60 -16.67
CA LEU A 94 -5.74 -7.83 -16.58
C LEU A 94 -5.66 -8.39 -15.15
N PRO A 95 -6.80 -8.57 -14.46
CA PRO A 95 -6.81 -9.19 -13.15
C PRO A 95 -6.45 -10.68 -13.24
N GLY A 96 -5.90 -11.22 -12.16
CA GLY A 96 -5.62 -12.65 -12.04
C GLY A 96 -6.91 -13.49 -12.07
N PRO A 97 -6.88 -14.75 -12.57
CA PRO A 97 -8.06 -15.60 -12.63
C PRO A 97 -8.77 -15.79 -11.26
N ASP A 98 -8.00 -15.84 -10.17
CA ASP A 98 -8.54 -15.94 -8.81
C ASP A 98 -9.34 -14.70 -8.41
N PHE A 99 -8.91 -13.51 -8.84
CA PHE A 99 -9.63 -12.28 -8.59
C PHE A 99 -10.92 -12.20 -9.43
N VAL A 100 -10.85 -12.57 -10.71
CA VAL A 100 -12.02 -12.61 -11.61
C VAL A 100 -13.11 -13.53 -11.05
N GLU A 101 -12.73 -14.74 -10.63
CA GLU A 101 -13.68 -15.70 -10.05
C GLU A 101 -14.34 -15.14 -8.79
N ARG A 102 -13.59 -14.43 -7.94
CA ARG A 102 -14.11 -13.82 -6.72
C ARG A 102 -15.08 -12.68 -7.01
N MET A 103 -14.74 -11.79 -7.94
CA MET A 103 -15.64 -10.72 -8.38
C MET A 103 -16.97 -11.31 -8.88
N ALA A 104 -16.90 -12.36 -9.70
CA ALA A 104 -18.10 -13.05 -10.21
C ALA A 104 -18.95 -13.65 -9.09
N ARG A 105 -18.32 -14.29 -8.09
CA ARG A 105 -19.04 -14.83 -6.90
C ARG A 105 -19.68 -13.73 -6.05
N LEU A 106 -19.11 -12.52 -6.06
CA LEU A 106 -19.67 -11.34 -5.40
C LEU A 106 -20.71 -10.60 -6.27
N GLY A 107 -21.09 -11.16 -7.42
CA GLY A 107 -22.14 -10.61 -8.30
C GLY A 107 -21.65 -9.59 -9.32
N HIS A 108 -20.34 -9.41 -9.49
CA HIS A 108 -19.75 -8.50 -10.47
C HIS A 108 -18.99 -9.26 -11.57
N SER A 109 -19.59 -9.36 -12.75
CA SER A 109 -19.04 -10.10 -13.89
C SER A 109 -17.98 -9.35 -14.69
N ASP A 110 -17.95 -8.01 -14.61
CA ASP A 110 -16.96 -7.16 -15.28
C ASP A 110 -15.95 -6.64 -14.24
N PRO A 111 -14.74 -7.22 -14.14
CA PRO A 111 -13.74 -6.88 -13.13
C PRO A 111 -12.81 -5.76 -13.60
N TRP A 112 -13.30 -4.79 -14.37
CA TRP A 112 -12.48 -3.76 -15.00
C TRP A 112 -12.49 -2.50 -14.14
N PHE A 113 -11.36 -2.22 -13.48
CA PHE A 113 -11.21 -1.06 -12.62
C PHE A 113 -9.86 -0.39 -12.81
N SER A 114 -9.83 0.92 -12.57
CA SER A 114 -8.61 1.70 -12.62
C SER A 114 -7.76 1.43 -11.39
N LEU A 115 -6.46 1.40 -11.59
CA LEU A 115 -5.54 1.04 -10.53
C LEU A 115 -5.37 2.18 -9.50
N GLU A 116 -5.48 3.44 -9.90
CA GLU A 116 -5.24 4.59 -9.01
C GLU A 116 -6.45 4.93 -8.14
N THR A 117 -7.64 5.05 -8.75
CA THR A 117 -8.86 5.48 -8.03
C THR A 117 -9.93 4.40 -7.91
N LYS A 118 -9.72 3.20 -8.44
CA LYS A 118 -10.70 2.10 -8.43
C LYS A 118 -11.99 2.43 -9.18
N SER A 119 -11.91 3.33 -10.15
CA SER A 119 -13.03 3.74 -10.97
C SER A 119 -13.33 2.72 -12.06
N GLU A 120 -14.57 2.67 -12.52
CA GLU A 120 -14.99 1.78 -13.60
C GLU A 120 -14.57 2.36 -14.96
N LEU A 121 -14.41 1.51 -15.98
CA LEU A 121 -14.09 1.97 -17.35
C LEU A 121 -15.11 3.01 -17.85
N ALA A 122 -16.38 2.89 -17.44
CA ALA A 122 -17.45 3.80 -17.83
C ALA A 122 -17.28 5.24 -17.29
N ASP A 123 -16.30 5.49 -16.41
CA ASP A 123 -16.04 6.81 -15.84
C ASP A 123 -14.96 7.62 -16.60
N PHE A 124 -14.39 7.04 -17.66
CA PHE A 124 -13.28 7.63 -18.42
C PHE A 124 -13.74 8.29 -19.73
N ASP A 125 -13.04 9.34 -20.15
CA ASP A 125 -13.38 10.15 -21.32
C ASP A 125 -12.67 9.66 -22.60
N ALA A 126 -11.54 8.96 -22.48
CA ALA A 126 -10.80 8.37 -23.60
C ALA A 126 -10.04 7.10 -23.20
N PHE A 127 -9.74 6.25 -24.18
CA PHE A 127 -9.05 4.97 -23.97
C PHE A 127 -7.80 4.85 -24.86
N ILE A 128 -6.68 4.42 -24.27
CA ILE A 128 -5.49 3.98 -24.98
C ILE A 128 -5.32 2.49 -24.72
N LEU A 129 -5.39 1.68 -25.78
CA LEU A 129 -5.39 0.22 -25.71
C LEU A 129 -4.03 -0.33 -26.16
N GLY A 130 -3.27 -0.88 -25.22
CA GLY A 130 -2.21 -1.83 -25.54
C GLY A 130 -2.83 -3.13 -26.07
N TYR A 131 -2.24 -3.72 -27.11
CA TYR A 131 -2.76 -4.94 -27.71
C TYR A 131 -1.73 -6.08 -27.70
N ARG A 132 -2.17 -7.25 -27.22
CA ARG A 132 -1.43 -8.50 -27.32
C ARG A 132 -2.34 -9.55 -27.95
N LYS A 133 -1.93 -10.13 -29.08
CA LYS A 133 -2.71 -11.16 -29.79
C LYS A 133 -2.93 -12.39 -28.90
N ASN A 134 -4.12 -13.00 -29.01
CA ASN A 134 -4.49 -14.32 -28.46
C ASN A 134 -4.61 -14.41 -26.92
N ASN A 135 -5.13 -13.38 -26.25
CA ASN A 135 -5.42 -13.43 -24.81
C ASN A 135 -6.91 -13.13 -24.54
N GLN A 136 -7.70 -14.12 -24.10
CA GLN A 136 -9.15 -13.98 -23.93
C GLN A 136 -9.57 -12.87 -22.95
N LEU A 137 -8.79 -12.62 -21.90
CA LEU A 137 -9.03 -11.53 -20.96
C LEU A 137 -8.74 -10.17 -21.60
N SER A 138 -7.68 -10.08 -22.40
CA SER A 138 -7.39 -8.91 -23.24
C SER A 138 -8.53 -8.64 -24.23
N ASP A 139 -9.07 -9.70 -24.85
CA ASP A 139 -10.21 -9.56 -25.77
C ASP A 139 -11.47 -9.14 -25.02
N GLY A 140 -11.67 -9.64 -23.80
CA GLY A 140 -12.78 -9.26 -22.92
C GLY A 140 -12.75 -7.78 -22.56
N LEU A 141 -11.59 -7.27 -22.15
CA LEU A 141 -11.35 -5.88 -21.82
C LEU A 141 -11.48 -4.97 -23.05
N ALA A 142 -10.92 -5.37 -24.19
CA ALA A 142 -11.10 -4.64 -25.45
C ALA A 142 -12.59 -4.56 -25.86
N ARG A 143 -13.33 -5.67 -25.74
CA ARG A 143 -14.79 -5.68 -25.98
C ARG A 143 -15.53 -4.76 -25.01
N ALA A 144 -15.11 -4.68 -23.74
CA ALA A 144 -15.73 -3.78 -22.77
C ALA A 144 -15.55 -2.31 -23.19
N VAL A 145 -14.35 -1.93 -23.63
CA VAL A 145 -14.07 -0.59 -24.16
C VAL A 145 -14.90 -0.29 -25.41
N SER A 146 -14.98 -1.23 -26.36
CA SER A 146 -15.82 -1.07 -27.56
C SER A 146 -17.29 -0.86 -27.20
N ARG A 147 -17.85 -1.67 -26.29
CA ARG A 147 -19.25 -1.50 -25.83
C ARG A 147 -19.49 -0.11 -25.23
N ILE A 148 -18.55 0.38 -24.42
CA ILE A 148 -18.67 1.72 -23.81
C ILE A 148 -18.64 2.80 -24.89
N ALA A 149 -17.69 2.73 -25.83
CA ALA A 149 -17.59 3.71 -26.91
C ALA A 149 -18.85 3.73 -27.80
N GLU A 150 -19.38 2.55 -28.14
CA GLU A 150 -20.63 2.39 -28.90
C GLU A 150 -21.85 2.95 -28.15
N SER A 151 -21.98 2.64 -26.85
CA SER A 151 -23.08 3.14 -26.01
C SER A 151 -23.14 4.68 -25.93
N ARG A 152 -22.00 5.34 -26.16
CA ARG A 152 -21.84 6.79 -26.20
C ARG A 152 -21.90 7.36 -27.63
N GLY A 153 -22.45 6.59 -28.58
CA GLY A 153 -22.63 6.99 -29.97
C GLY A 153 -21.32 7.09 -30.77
N GLY A 154 -20.28 6.34 -30.39
CA GLY A 154 -18.97 6.34 -31.06
C GLY A 154 -18.14 7.61 -30.83
N LYS A 155 -18.60 8.51 -29.95
CA LYS A 155 -17.92 9.80 -29.67
C LYS A 155 -16.73 9.68 -28.73
N THR A 156 -16.57 8.54 -28.06
CA THR A 156 -15.48 8.34 -27.10
C THR A 156 -14.19 8.05 -27.84
N PRO A 157 -13.14 8.87 -27.72
CA PRO A 157 -11.87 8.63 -28.39
C PRO A 157 -11.22 7.34 -27.91
N VAL A 158 -10.82 6.48 -28.87
CA VAL A 158 -10.10 5.23 -28.61
C VAL A 158 -8.87 5.17 -29.52
N ALA A 159 -7.70 5.02 -28.93
CA ALA A 159 -6.45 4.83 -29.64
C ALA A 159 -5.88 3.43 -29.37
N GLN A 160 -5.37 2.77 -30.41
CA GLN A 160 -4.66 1.50 -30.28
C GLN A 160 -3.16 1.73 -30.37
N VAL A 161 -2.43 1.11 -29.44
CA VAL A 161 -0.97 1.08 -29.45
C VAL A 161 -0.52 -0.08 -30.35
N PRO A 162 0.34 0.17 -31.35
CA PRO A 162 0.84 -0.88 -32.24
C PRO A 162 1.58 -1.98 -31.47
N SER A 163 1.39 -3.24 -31.86
CA SER A 163 2.15 -4.37 -31.31
C SER A 163 3.57 -4.39 -31.92
N GLU A 164 4.52 -3.78 -31.22
CA GLU A 164 5.97 -3.74 -31.52
C GLU A 164 6.42 -2.93 -32.75
N GLY A 165 7.65 -2.39 -32.67
CA GLY A 165 8.39 -1.96 -33.87
C GLY A 165 9.37 -0.80 -33.71
N ASN A 166 9.26 0.05 -32.68
CA ASN A 166 10.13 1.22 -32.59
C ASN A 166 10.74 1.39 -31.19
N LYS A 167 12.08 1.43 -31.14
CA LYS A 167 12.83 1.78 -29.92
C LYS A 167 12.60 3.24 -29.52
N ASP A 168 12.18 4.07 -30.47
CA ASP A 168 11.74 5.43 -30.21
C ASP A 168 10.21 5.46 -30.08
N HIS A 169 9.74 5.62 -28.85
CA HIS A 169 8.31 5.66 -28.53
C HIS A 169 7.68 7.04 -28.79
N GLU A 170 8.48 8.10 -28.92
CA GLU A 170 7.98 9.48 -29.01
C GLU A 170 7.06 9.72 -30.22
N PRO A 171 7.36 9.24 -31.45
CA PRO A 171 6.47 9.44 -32.59
C PRO A 171 5.10 8.77 -32.42
N VAL A 172 5.08 7.60 -31.76
CA VAL A 172 3.85 6.84 -31.49
C VAL A 172 3.00 7.58 -30.45
N ILE A 173 3.64 8.05 -29.37
CA ILE A 173 2.97 8.82 -28.32
C ILE A 173 2.43 10.13 -28.90
N ALA A 174 3.24 10.91 -29.62
CA ALA A 174 2.84 12.18 -30.20
C ALA A 174 1.64 12.03 -31.16
N LYS A 175 1.63 11.00 -32.00
CA LYS A 175 0.50 10.70 -32.90
C LYS A 175 -0.77 10.40 -32.09
N ILE A 176 -0.69 9.53 -31.09
CA ILE A 176 -1.86 9.14 -30.28
C ILE A 176 -2.41 10.34 -29.50
N LEU A 177 -1.57 11.17 -28.90
CA LEU A 177 -2.02 12.37 -28.22
C LEU A 177 -2.75 13.32 -29.18
N ASN A 178 -2.22 13.51 -30.38
CA ASN A 178 -2.88 14.31 -31.42
C ASN A 178 -4.23 13.72 -31.85
N ASP A 179 -4.30 12.40 -32.08
CA ASP A 179 -5.53 11.69 -32.45
C ASP A 179 -6.61 11.82 -31.34
N LEU A 180 -6.19 11.94 -30.07
CA LEU A 180 -7.07 12.16 -28.91
C LEU A 180 -7.34 13.64 -28.61
N ASN A 181 -6.83 14.57 -29.43
CA ASN A 181 -6.88 16.02 -29.20
C ASN A 181 -6.33 16.45 -27.82
N ILE A 182 -5.33 15.71 -27.33
CA ILE A 182 -4.59 16.02 -26.11
C ILE A 182 -3.43 16.94 -26.48
N PRO A 183 -3.32 18.15 -25.88
CA PRO A 183 -2.25 19.06 -26.20
C PRO A 183 -0.89 18.43 -25.87
N PRO A 184 0.16 18.67 -26.67
CA PRO A 184 1.50 18.12 -26.44
C PRO A 184 2.23 18.82 -25.27
N ASP A 185 1.49 19.36 -24.29
CA ASP A 185 2.03 20.14 -23.18
C ASP A 185 3.27 19.44 -22.59
N ARG A 186 4.37 20.20 -22.52
CA ARG A 186 5.67 19.74 -22.02
C ARG A 186 5.97 20.38 -20.67
N SER A 187 4.95 20.77 -19.90
CA SER A 187 5.15 20.99 -18.47
C SER A 187 5.91 19.80 -17.91
N GLU A 188 7.02 20.07 -17.21
CA GLU A 188 7.84 19.01 -16.64
C GLU A 188 6.91 18.07 -15.87
N PRO A 189 6.93 16.75 -16.17
CA PRO A 189 6.16 15.81 -15.37
C PRO A 189 6.56 16.04 -13.91
N PRO A 190 5.62 16.03 -12.95
CA PRO A 190 5.97 16.18 -11.55
C PRO A 190 7.19 15.32 -11.24
N ARG A 191 8.19 15.83 -10.50
CA ARG A 191 9.46 15.10 -10.24
C ARG A 191 9.24 13.65 -9.76
N HIS A 192 8.07 13.37 -9.21
CA HIS A 192 7.58 12.05 -8.80
C HIS A 192 7.25 11.10 -9.97
N CYS A 193 6.69 11.55 -11.10
CA CYS A 193 6.35 10.71 -12.25
C CYS A 193 7.57 10.04 -12.90
N ALA A 194 8.76 10.67 -12.86
CA ALA A 194 10.01 10.10 -13.38
C ALA A 194 10.51 8.85 -12.62
N LEU A 195 9.78 8.47 -11.56
CA LEU A 195 10.01 7.30 -10.71
C LEU A 195 9.02 6.17 -11.03
N PHE A 196 8.06 6.41 -11.92
CA PHE A 196 7.11 5.42 -12.38
C PHE A 196 7.85 4.29 -13.13
N GLY A 197 7.49 3.02 -12.88
CA GLY A 197 8.21 1.89 -13.46
C GLY A 197 9.56 1.56 -12.81
N TYR A 198 9.88 2.11 -11.63
CA TYR A 198 11.13 1.78 -10.91
C TYR A 198 11.35 0.28 -10.63
N ARG A 199 10.31 -0.56 -10.75
CA ARG A 199 10.42 -2.03 -10.67
C ARG A 199 11.16 -2.66 -11.87
N SER A 200 11.24 -2.01 -13.03
CA SER A 200 11.84 -2.58 -14.26
C SER A 200 13.22 -2.00 -14.62
N ARG A 201 13.60 -0.84 -14.05
CA ARG A 201 14.86 -0.14 -14.33
C ARG A 201 15.82 -0.13 -13.14
N GLU A 202 15.95 -1.28 -12.47
CA GLU A 202 16.80 -1.43 -11.28
C GLU A 202 18.30 -1.14 -11.52
N ASP A 203 18.80 -1.12 -12.76
CA ASP A 203 20.26 -1.11 -12.96
C ASP A 203 20.91 0.20 -13.42
N ARG A 204 20.26 1.10 -14.18
CA ARG A 204 20.98 2.28 -14.73
C ARG A 204 20.88 3.55 -13.87
N ARG A 205 19.68 3.93 -13.45
CA ARG A 205 19.47 5.16 -12.65
C ARG A 205 19.74 4.93 -11.17
N LEU A 206 19.49 3.73 -10.63
CA LEU A 206 19.93 3.37 -9.28
C LEU A 206 21.45 3.29 -9.18
N ALA A 207 22.16 2.79 -10.19
CA ALA A 207 23.63 2.81 -10.17
C ALA A 207 24.19 4.25 -10.14
N ASP A 208 23.63 5.17 -10.94
CA ASP A 208 23.99 6.59 -10.89
C ASP A 208 23.60 7.24 -9.55
N LEU A 209 22.40 6.95 -9.05
CA LEU A 209 21.92 7.42 -7.73
C LEU A 209 22.81 6.88 -6.60
N PHE A 210 23.12 5.58 -6.60
CA PHE A 210 24.00 4.93 -5.62
C PHE A 210 25.44 5.43 -5.75
N SER A 211 25.92 5.74 -6.95
CA SER A 211 27.21 6.41 -7.17
C SER A 211 27.21 7.79 -6.50
N ARG A 212 26.16 8.60 -6.70
CA ARG A 212 26.01 9.90 -6.02
C ARG A 212 25.88 9.77 -4.50
N LEU A 213 25.20 8.73 -4.02
CA LEU A 213 25.08 8.42 -2.58
C LEU A 213 26.42 7.97 -1.98
N GLN A 214 27.25 7.23 -2.72
CA GLN A 214 28.60 6.88 -2.31
C GLN A 214 29.50 8.11 -2.21
N ASP A 215 29.41 9.05 -3.15
CA ASP A 215 30.12 10.32 -3.07
C ASP A 215 29.67 11.19 -1.89
N SER A 216 28.37 11.17 -1.58
CA SER A 216 27.79 11.85 -0.42
C SER A 216 28.32 11.23 0.90
N SER A 217 28.38 9.90 0.96
CA SER A 217 28.95 9.14 2.08
C SER A 217 30.45 9.41 2.26
N ARG A 218 31.21 9.53 1.15
CA ARG A 218 32.64 9.89 1.18
C ARG A 218 32.89 11.32 1.63
N ARG A 219 32.05 12.28 1.24
CA ARG A 219 32.12 13.67 1.72
C ARG A 219 31.71 13.82 3.19
N ALA A 220 30.93 12.88 3.72
CA ALA A 220 30.56 12.82 5.13
C ALA A 220 31.70 12.33 6.05
N ASN A 221 32.87 11.94 5.51
CA ASN A 221 34.09 11.71 6.31
C ASN A 221 34.55 13.02 6.96
N GLY A 222 33.90 13.39 8.07
CA GLY A 222 34.12 14.62 8.83
C GLY A 222 32.86 15.19 9.48
N ALA A 223 31.66 14.81 9.01
CA ALA A 223 30.38 15.24 9.58
C ALA A 223 29.83 14.21 10.57
N ALA A 224 29.23 14.65 11.68
CA ALA A 224 28.61 13.76 12.65
C ALA A 224 27.39 13.06 12.02
N MET A 225 27.49 11.74 11.80
CA MET A 225 26.36 10.92 11.37
C MET A 225 25.21 11.04 12.38
N THR A 226 23.98 11.07 11.88
CA THR A 226 22.78 11.11 12.73
C THR A 226 21.84 9.97 12.39
N THR A 227 21.30 9.31 13.41
CA THR A 227 20.26 8.29 13.23
C THR A 227 18.89 8.90 13.49
N TRP A 228 17.91 8.58 12.66
CA TRP A 228 16.56 9.11 12.70
C TRP A 228 15.56 7.96 12.72
N ARG A 229 14.62 8.01 13.66
CA ARG A 229 13.43 7.17 13.69
C ARG A 229 12.30 7.91 13.00
N VAL A 230 11.71 7.29 11.99
CA VAL A 230 10.58 7.82 11.24
C VAL A 230 9.36 6.98 11.52
N LYS A 231 8.26 7.66 11.84
CA LYS A 231 6.93 7.06 12.01
C LYS A 231 6.11 7.32 10.75
N LEU A 232 5.52 6.25 10.24
CA LEU A 232 4.60 6.31 9.11
C LEU A 232 3.23 5.79 9.53
N ARG A 233 2.19 6.33 8.89
CA ARG A 233 0.87 5.72 8.83
C ARG A 233 0.71 4.99 7.50
N ARG A 234 -0.05 3.89 7.49
CA ARG A 234 -0.38 3.06 6.33
C ARG A 234 -1.89 2.85 6.26
N PHE A 235 -2.53 3.38 5.23
CA PHE A 235 -4.00 3.41 5.12
C PHE A 235 -4.52 3.06 3.72
N GLY A 236 -5.85 2.96 3.54
CA GLY A 236 -6.49 2.63 2.26
C GLY A 236 -5.96 1.35 1.63
N TRP A 237 -5.66 1.39 0.32
CA TRP A 237 -5.24 0.22 -0.48
C TRP A 237 -3.80 -0.25 -0.20
N SER A 238 -2.94 0.58 0.42
CA SER A 238 -1.57 0.18 0.82
C SER A 238 -1.55 -0.98 1.79
N ARG A 239 -2.66 -1.24 2.51
CA ARG A 239 -2.78 -2.38 3.43
C ARG A 239 -2.52 -3.72 2.74
N PHE A 240 -2.72 -3.80 1.43
CA PHE A 240 -2.48 -4.99 0.64
C PHE A 240 -1.01 -5.17 0.21
N VAL A 241 -0.17 -4.16 0.43
CA VAL A 241 1.28 -4.24 0.19
C VAL A 241 1.92 -5.12 1.28
N SER A 242 2.68 -6.13 0.85
CA SER A 242 3.41 -7.00 1.77
C SER A 242 4.56 -6.28 2.47
N HIS A 243 5.03 -6.82 3.59
CA HIS A 243 6.13 -6.21 4.33
C HIS A 243 7.41 -6.07 3.48
N LEU A 244 7.73 -7.07 2.64
CA LEU A 244 8.92 -7.02 1.78
C LEU A 244 8.77 -5.94 0.70
N GLU A 245 7.60 -5.83 0.08
CA GLU A 245 7.33 -4.77 -0.91
C GLU A 245 7.36 -3.38 -0.26
N GLN A 246 6.79 -3.23 0.94
CA GLN A 246 6.84 -1.99 1.72
C GLN A 246 8.29 -1.58 2.02
N ILE A 247 9.16 -2.52 2.42
CA ILE A 247 10.58 -2.25 2.64
C ILE A 247 11.23 -1.69 1.37
N GLN A 248 10.98 -2.30 0.20
CA GLN A 248 11.57 -1.83 -1.05
C GLN A 248 11.04 -0.46 -1.46
N LEU A 249 9.74 -0.25 -1.31
CA LEU A 249 9.07 1.02 -1.57
C LEU A 249 9.65 2.14 -0.69
N ILE A 250 9.79 1.92 0.61
CA ILE A 250 10.38 2.92 1.53
C ILE A 250 11.85 3.17 1.19
N LYS A 251 12.63 2.12 0.88
CA LYS A 251 14.04 2.29 0.46
C LYS A 251 14.16 3.15 -0.80
N SER A 252 13.32 2.90 -1.80
CA SER A 252 13.27 3.68 -3.03
C SER A 252 12.86 5.12 -2.72
N ALA A 253 11.79 5.34 -1.95
CA ALA A 253 11.36 6.69 -1.57
C ALA A 253 12.45 7.48 -0.84
N VAL A 254 13.16 6.85 0.12
CA VAL A 254 14.29 7.46 0.83
C VAL A 254 15.42 7.81 -0.14
N ALA A 255 15.82 6.87 -1.00
CA ALA A 255 16.90 7.11 -1.97
C ALA A 255 16.58 8.26 -2.93
N LEU A 256 15.32 8.35 -3.35
CA LEU A 256 14.85 9.35 -4.32
C LEU A 256 14.60 10.73 -3.69
N SER A 257 14.39 10.79 -2.37
CA SER A 257 14.13 12.04 -1.65
C SER A 257 15.32 13.02 -1.62
N GLY A 258 16.52 12.56 -2.01
CA GLY A 258 17.74 13.37 -1.98
C GLY A 258 18.19 13.76 -0.57
N VAL A 259 17.75 13.02 0.45
CA VAL A 259 18.34 13.10 1.80
C VAL A 259 19.73 12.44 1.79
N PRO A 260 20.68 12.86 2.64
CA PRO A 260 22.04 12.33 2.65
C PRO A 260 22.10 10.96 3.34
N ILE A 261 21.34 9.97 2.84
CA ILE A 261 21.28 8.61 3.38
C ILE A 261 22.63 7.89 3.26
N ILE A 262 23.08 7.29 4.36
CA ILE A 262 24.30 6.49 4.39
C ILE A 262 24.03 5.12 3.77
N ALA A 263 24.98 4.65 2.95
CA ALA A 263 25.01 3.29 2.43
C ALA A 263 26.28 2.55 2.86
N SER A 264 26.20 1.24 2.99
CA SER A 264 27.36 0.38 3.28
C SER A 264 28.40 0.45 2.16
N ALA A 265 29.67 0.32 2.52
CA ALA A 265 30.74 0.13 1.55
C ALA A 265 30.63 -1.26 0.88
N GLY A 266 30.97 -1.36 -0.42
CA GLY A 266 31.04 -2.62 -1.16
C GLY A 266 30.43 -2.57 -2.56
N ARG A 267 30.50 -3.71 -3.27
CA ARG A 267 30.02 -3.85 -4.67
C ARG A 267 28.49 -3.74 -4.82
N LYS A 268 27.74 -4.00 -3.75
CA LYS A 268 26.28 -3.83 -3.68
C LYS A 268 25.94 -2.99 -2.45
N PRO A 269 25.98 -1.65 -2.54
CA PRO A 269 25.75 -0.78 -1.40
C PRO A 269 24.34 -0.99 -0.85
N ARG A 270 24.21 -1.11 0.48
CA ARG A 270 22.93 -1.23 1.17
C ARG A 270 22.68 0.02 1.97
N LEU A 271 21.53 0.67 1.76
CA LEU A 271 21.10 1.79 2.60
C LEU A 271 21.05 1.35 4.05
N LYS A 272 21.59 2.17 4.95
CA LYS A 272 21.58 1.92 6.40
C LYS A 272 20.20 2.28 6.96
N ILE A 273 19.26 1.35 6.75
CA ILE A 273 17.86 1.44 7.17
C ILE A 273 17.48 0.14 7.89
N SER A 274 16.84 0.24 9.05
CA SER A 274 16.20 -0.88 9.75
C SER A 274 14.71 -0.62 9.91
N PHE A 275 13.91 -1.68 9.97
CA PHE A 275 12.44 -1.59 10.01
C PHE A 275 11.91 -2.20 11.29
N GLY A 276 10.76 -1.69 11.74
CA GLY A 276 10.06 -2.23 12.89
C GLY A 276 9.25 -3.48 12.58
N PRO A 277 8.51 -3.97 13.59
CA PRO A 277 7.72 -5.18 13.48
C PRO A 277 6.71 -5.13 12.33
N ALA A 278 6.74 -6.16 11.48
CA ALA A 278 5.86 -6.28 10.33
C ALA A 278 4.37 -6.30 10.74
N VAL A 279 3.56 -5.55 9.99
CA VAL A 279 2.11 -5.65 10.02
C VAL A 279 1.62 -6.66 8.98
N SER A 280 0.49 -7.34 9.24
CA SER A 280 -0.08 -8.28 8.27
C SER A 280 -0.62 -7.58 7.02
N VAL A 281 -0.64 -8.30 5.91
CA VAL A 281 -1.36 -7.90 4.70
C VAL A 281 -2.86 -7.83 5.02
N GLY A 282 -3.54 -6.81 4.50
CA GLY A 282 -4.96 -6.54 4.72
C GLY A 282 -5.24 -5.63 5.92
N TRP A 283 -4.27 -5.35 6.79
CA TRP A 283 -4.46 -4.50 7.96
C TRP A 283 -4.01 -3.05 7.73
N LEU A 284 -4.71 -2.13 8.38
CA LEU A 284 -4.30 -0.74 8.47
C LEU A 284 -3.31 -0.55 9.63
N SER A 285 -2.58 0.56 9.64
CA SER A 285 -1.58 0.83 10.67
C SER A 285 -1.44 2.33 10.87
N GLU A 286 -1.81 2.84 12.04
CA GLU A 286 -1.52 4.23 12.45
C GLU A 286 -0.03 4.41 12.79
N ILE A 287 0.71 3.31 12.98
CA ILE A 287 2.13 3.35 13.31
C ILE A 287 2.91 2.20 12.65
N GLU A 288 3.74 2.56 11.70
CA GLU A 288 4.90 1.82 11.21
C GLU A 288 6.15 2.62 11.57
N CYS A 289 7.27 1.94 11.84
CA CYS A 289 8.51 2.62 12.18
C CYS A 289 9.67 2.08 11.36
N PHE A 290 10.59 2.97 10.98
CA PHE A 290 11.90 2.60 10.45
C PHE A 290 12.96 3.58 10.94
N ASP A 291 14.18 3.08 11.16
CA ASP A 291 15.33 3.92 11.51
C ASP A 291 16.23 4.06 10.28
N MET A 292 16.77 5.24 10.04
CA MET A 292 17.73 5.50 8.97
C MET A 292 18.93 6.32 9.47
N THR A 293 20.09 6.14 8.87
CA THR A 293 21.29 6.93 9.21
C THR A 293 21.63 7.91 8.10
N LEU A 294 21.72 9.20 8.44
CA LEU A 294 22.11 10.28 7.55
C LEU A 294 23.55 10.70 7.78
N GLY A 295 24.24 11.13 6.73
CA GLY A 295 25.63 11.58 6.74
C GLY A 295 25.84 13.01 7.26
N SER A 296 24.76 13.73 7.54
CA SER A 296 24.81 15.06 8.14
C SER A 296 23.62 15.27 9.07
N PHE A 297 23.66 16.35 9.85
CA PHE A 297 22.46 16.86 10.49
C PHE A 297 21.42 17.26 9.42
N PHE A 298 20.15 17.17 9.79
CA PHE A 298 19.01 17.52 8.96
C PHE A 298 17.92 18.13 9.87
N ASP A 299 17.15 19.09 9.36
CA ASP A 299 15.98 19.57 10.09
C ASP A 299 14.86 18.52 10.08
N ALA A 300 14.18 18.33 11.21
CA ALA A 300 13.14 17.31 11.33
C ALA A 300 11.94 17.59 10.40
N GLY A 301 11.52 18.85 10.29
CA GLY A 301 10.41 19.26 9.44
C GLY A 301 10.76 19.14 7.96
N GLU A 302 11.97 19.50 7.56
CA GLU A 302 12.45 19.28 6.20
C GLU A 302 12.56 17.80 5.83
N LEU A 303 13.03 16.96 6.77
CA LEU A 303 13.11 15.51 6.56
C LEU A 303 11.72 14.91 6.31
N VAL A 304 10.75 15.27 7.14
CA VAL A 304 9.34 14.85 6.98
C VAL A 304 8.82 15.27 5.61
N LYS A 305 8.97 16.54 5.22
CA LYS A 305 8.51 17.06 3.93
C LYS A 305 9.15 16.32 2.74
N LYS A 306 10.47 16.11 2.78
CA LYS A 306 11.20 15.41 1.71
C LYS A 306 10.73 13.97 1.55
N LEU A 307 10.58 13.23 2.65
CA LEU A 307 10.12 11.85 2.63
C LEU A 307 8.66 11.75 2.18
N ALA A 308 7.78 12.60 2.72
CA ALA A 308 6.36 12.61 2.38
C ALA A 308 6.13 12.85 0.89
N GLY A 309 6.93 13.71 0.24
CA GLY A 309 6.83 13.91 -1.21
C GLY A 309 7.12 12.64 -2.01
N HIS A 310 7.98 11.74 -1.54
CA HIS A 310 8.44 10.58 -2.31
C HIS A 310 7.78 9.26 -1.92
N LEU A 311 7.00 9.24 -0.84
CA LEU A 311 6.18 8.10 -0.51
C LEU A 311 4.94 8.05 -1.41
N PRO A 312 4.51 6.85 -1.81
CA PRO A 312 3.29 6.72 -2.57
C PRO A 312 2.06 6.97 -1.71
N LEU A 313 0.91 7.07 -2.38
CA LEU A 313 -0.39 7.23 -1.73
C LEU A 313 -0.62 6.19 -0.63
N GLY A 314 -1.40 6.62 0.34
CA GLY A 314 -1.70 5.99 1.63
C GLY A 314 -0.53 5.45 2.45
N TYR A 315 0.64 6.02 2.24
CA TYR A 315 1.62 6.22 3.31
C TYR A 315 1.66 7.69 3.70
N GLU A 316 1.84 7.97 4.97
CA GLU A 316 2.00 9.34 5.48
C GLU A 316 3.12 9.38 6.51
N VAL A 317 4.01 10.37 6.41
CA VAL A 317 5.06 10.60 7.41
C VAL A 317 4.47 11.38 8.57
N ILE A 318 4.37 10.75 9.74
CA ILE A 318 3.79 11.36 10.95
C ILE A 318 4.86 12.16 11.70
N GLU A 319 6.03 11.57 11.89
CA GLU A 319 7.12 12.16 12.68
C GLU A 319 8.47 11.65 12.17
N ALA A 320 9.49 12.50 12.22
CA ALA A 320 10.89 12.08 12.16
C ALA A 320 11.63 12.64 13.37
N ARG A 321 12.28 11.78 14.15
CA ARG A 321 13.01 12.17 15.35
C ARG A 321 14.44 11.64 15.33
N ARG A 322 15.40 12.50 15.63
CA ARG A 322 16.79 12.08 15.85
C ARG A 322 16.89 11.20 17.09
N ILE A 323 17.53 10.05 16.96
CA ILE A 323 17.83 9.12 18.05
C ILE A 323 19.37 8.98 18.21
N PRO A 324 19.86 8.67 19.42
CA PRO A 324 21.27 8.34 19.64
C PRO A 324 21.79 7.21 18.73
N CYS A 325 23.08 7.22 18.38
CA CYS A 325 23.68 6.22 17.50
C CYS A 325 23.63 4.78 18.05
N HIS A 326 23.50 4.61 19.37
CA HIS A 326 23.39 3.32 20.06
C HIS A 326 22.02 3.16 20.75
N PHE A 327 20.99 3.80 20.20
CA PHE A 327 19.63 3.60 20.69
C PHE A 327 19.17 2.15 20.43
N PRO A 328 18.35 1.54 21.31
CA PRO A 328 17.81 0.21 21.07
C PRO A 328 17.15 0.09 19.70
N SER A 329 17.35 -1.05 19.05
CA SER A 329 16.76 -1.34 17.75
C SER A 329 15.24 -1.26 17.81
N LEU A 330 14.58 -1.12 16.65
CA LEU A 330 13.11 -1.11 16.61
C LEU A 330 12.49 -2.40 17.14
N GLU A 331 13.14 -3.55 16.91
CA GLU A 331 12.70 -4.84 17.44
C GLU A 331 12.84 -4.91 18.97
N GLU A 332 13.92 -4.36 19.53
CA GLU A 332 14.09 -4.25 20.99
C GLU A 332 13.21 -3.18 21.63
N SER A 333 12.84 -2.16 20.84
CA SER A 333 12.03 -1.03 21.31
C SER A 333 10.54 -1.35 21.36
N ALA A 334 10.06 -2.47 20.84
CA ALA A 334 8.63 -2.78 20.78
C ALA A 334 8.37 -4.26 21.09
N ASN A 335 7.53 -4.51 22.10
CA ASN A 335 7.05 -5.86 22.44
C ASN A 335 5.54 -5.89 22.76
N TRP A 336 4.84 -4.77 22.54
CA TRP A 336 3.38 -4.65 22.62
C TRP A 336 2.83 -3.95 21.39
N ALA A 337 1.69 -4.42 20.91
CA ALA A 337 0.91 -3.78 19.88
C ALA A 337 -0.54 -3.60 20.35
N GLU A 338 -1.12 -2.46 20.02
CA GLU A 338 -2.53 -2.18 20.27
C GLU A 338 -3.28 -2.09 18.95
N TYR A 339 -4.46 -2.69 18.91
CA TYR A 339 -5.29 -2.82 17.73
C TYR A 339 -6.66 -2.22 17.97
N LEU A 340 -7.23 -1.61 16.94
CA LEU A 340 -8.65 -1.36 16.81
C LEU A 340 -9.19 -2.38 15.80
N ILE A 341 -10.17 -3.16 16.22
CA ILE A 341 -10.79 -4.21 15.42
C ILE A 341 -12.28 -3.89 15.34
N GLU A 342 -12.78 -3.73 14.13
CA GLU A 342 -14.16 -3.26 13.89
C GLU A 342 -14.81 -4.06 12.77
N ASN A 343 -16.14 -4.10 12.78
CA ASN A 343 -16.88 -4.57 11.62
C ASN A 343 -16.63 -3.61 10.45
N ARG A 344 -16.46 -4.15 9.24
CA ARG A 344 -16.47 -3.33 8.03
C ARG A 344 -17.90 -2.82 7.79
N ASN A 345 -18.03 -1.65 7.15
CA ASN A 345 -19.33 -1.06 6.85
C ASN A 345 -20.19 -2.04 6.02
N GLY A 346 -21.44 -2.24 6.45
CA GLY A 346 -22.38 -3.16 5.79
C GLY A 346 -22.13 -4.65 6.05
N SER A 347 -21.15 -5.00 6.90
CA SER A 347 -20.87 -6.38 7.28
C SER A 347 -21.87 -6.93 8.30
N ARG A 348 -21.95 -8.25 8.38
CA ARG A 348 -22.69 -8.94 9.44
C ARG A 348 -22.13 -8.54 10.81
N ALA A 349 -23.02 -8.18 11.73
CA ALA A 349 -22.64 -7.81 13.09
C ALA A 349 -21.91 -8.95 13.83
N VAL A 350 -20.73 -8.63 14.37
CA VAL A 350 -20.02 -9.46 15.35
C VAL A 350 -20.43 -9.07 16.77
N ASP A 351 -20.61 -10.06 17.62
CA ASP A 351 -20.87 -9.88 19.05
C ASP A 351 -19.55 -9.61 19.81
N TRP A 352 -19.19 -8.33 19.91
CA TRP A 352 -17.98 -7.88 20.61
C TRP A 352 -18.09 -7.99 22.13
N GLU A 353 -19.31 -8.05 22.69
CA GLU A 353 -19.50 -8.29 24.14
C GLU A 353 -19.16 -9.73 24.51
N LYS A 354 -19.57 -10.69 23.67
CA LYS A 354 -19.13 -12.09 23.79
C LYS A 354 -17.61 -12.20 23.73
N PHE A 355 -16.97 -11.50 22.79
CA PHE A 355 -15.50 -11.45 22.74
C PHE A 355 -14.92 -10.91 24.04
N LEU A 356 -15.39 -9.75 24.51
CA LEU A 356 -14.89 -9.14 25.75
C LEU A 356 -15.07 -10.09 26.95
N ASN A 357 -16.21 -10.76 27.09
CA ASN A 357 -16.44 -11.71 28.17
C ASN A 357 -15.50 -12.92 28.08
N TRP A 358 -15.25 -13.44 26.87
CA TRP A 358 -14.24 -14.48 26.65
C TRP A 358 -12.85 -14.04 27.11
N THR A 359 -12.43 -12.80 26.78
CA THR A 359 -11.12 -12.27 27.18
C THR A 359 -10.98 -12.13 28.70
N ARG A 360 -12.04 -11.70 29.40
CA ARG A 360 -12.09 -11.67 30.87
C ARG A 360 -11.94 -13.07 31.45
N GLY A 361 -12.58 -14.07 30.83
CA GLY A 361 -12.39 -15.48 31.18
C GLY A 361 -10.93 -15.92 31.08
N VAL A 362 -10.26 -15.61 29.96
CA VAL A 362 -8.84 -15.96 29.74
C VAL A 362 -7.92 -15.32 30.80
N LEU A 363 -8.17 -14.05 31.17
CA LEU A 363 -7.33 -13.31 32.12
C LEU A 363 -7.57 -13.70 33.58
N ASN A 364 -8.83 -13.94 33.95
CA ASN A 364 -9.25 -14.21 35.34
C ASN A 364 -9.23 -15.69 35.71
N SER A 365 -9.15 -16.59 34.73
CA SER A 365 -9.22 -18.02 34.99
C SER A 365 -7.97 -18.54 35.73
N ALA A 366 -8.21 -19.20 36.87
CA ALA A 366 -7.26 -20.11 37.51
C ALA A 366 -7.29 -21.53 36.92
N ALA A 367 -8.15 -21.78 35.92
CA ALA A 367 -8.30 -23.07 35.24
C ALA A 367 -7.20 -23.30 34.17
N GLU A 368 -7.38 -24.35 33.36
CA GLU A 368 -6.45 -24.74 32.31
C GLU A 368 -6.12 -23.59 31.34
N PRO A 369 -4.85 -23.47 30.91
CA PRO A 369 -4.44 -22.40 30.01
C PRO A 369 -5.18 -22.52 28.67
N VAL A 370 -5.76 -21.41 28.21
CA VAL A 370 -6.28 -21.33 26.84
C VAL A 370 -5.10 -21.29 25.89
N VAL A 371 -4.94 -22.36 25.12
CA VAL A 371 -3.85 -22.51 24.16
C VAL A 371 -4.34 -22.49 22.73
N ILE A 372 -3.61 -21.78 21.87
CA ILE A 372 -3.82 -21.82 20.42
C ILE A 372 -2.65 -22.55 19.79
N LYS A 373 -2.98 -23.54 18.96
CA LYS A 373 -2.02 -24.30 18.17
C LYS A 373 -1.74 -23.55 16.87
N LYS A 374 -0.46 -23.28 16.60
CA LYS A 374 0.01 -22.63 15.38
C LYS A 374 0.87 -23.60 14.59
N GLU A 375 0.38 -23.99 13.42
CA GLU A 375 1.15 -24.82 12.50
C GLU A 375 2.22 -23.98 11.80
N LYS A 376 3.41 -24.56 11.68
CA LYS A 376 4.57 -24.02 10.96
C LYS A 376 4.96 -24.92 9.80
N PRO A 377 5.68 -24.38 8.79
CA PRO A 377 6.29 -25.19 7.74
C PRO A 377 7.06 -26.37 8.32
N GLY A 378 6.85 -27.57 7.78
CA GLY A 378 7.49 -28.81 8.26
C GLY A 378 6.73 -29.55 9.38
N LYS A 379 5.42 -29.35 9.52
CA LYS A 379 4.53 -30.02 10.51
C LYS A 379 4.86 -29.76 11.99
N ARG A 380 5.66 -28.73 12.28
CA ARG A 380 5.88 -28.29 13.66
C ARG A 380 4.66 -27.51 14.15
N VAL A 381 4.19 -27.81 15.36
CA VAL A 381 3.09 -27.08 15.99
C VAL A 381 3.63 -26.34 17.21
N ASP A 382 3.49 -25.02 17.22
CA ASP A 382 3.75 -24.22 18.41
C ASP A 382 2.46 -24.12 19.22
N ILE A 383 2.55 -24.34 20.52
CA ILE A 383 1.44 -24.17 21.47
C ILE A 383 1.66 -22.84 22.17
N ILE A 384 0.71 -21.93 22.02
CA ILE A 384 0.80 -20.57 22.55
C ILE A 384 -0.26 -20.39 23.61
N ASN A 385 0.16 -20.11 24.85
CA ASN A 385 -0.75 -19.73 25.94
C ASN A 385 -1.23 -18.29 25.72
N VAL A 386 -2.53 -18.12 25.45
CA VAL A 386 -3.12 -16.82 25.12
C VAL A 386 -2.95 -15.82 26.27
N ARG A 387 -3.02 -16.28 27.53
CA ARG A 387 -2.89 -15.42 28.71
C ARG A 387 -1.55 -14.68 28.77
N GLU A 388 -0.47 -15.28 28.27
CA GLU A 388 0.86 -14.63 28.26
C GLU A 388 1.01 -13.54 27.20
N ILE A 389 0.09 -13.51 26.25
CA ILE A 389 0.07 -12.56 25.13
C ILE A 389 -0.97 -11.47 25.37
N PHE A 390 -2.06 -11.80 26.04
CA PHE A 390 -3.18 -10.89 26.22
C PHE A 390 -2.86 -9.80 27.25
N GLY A 391 -3.05 -8.54 26.87
CA GLY A 391 -2.89 -7.40 27.78
C GLY A 391 -4.23 -6.89 28.30
N ALA A 392 -4.98 -6.26 27.40
CA ALA A 392 -6.27 -5.64 27.73
C ALA A 392 -7.20 -5.69 26.52
N ALA A 393 -8.50 -5.71 26.79
CA ALA A 393 -9.53 -5.53 25.78
C ALA A 393 -10.63 -4.60 26.29
N ALA A 394 -11.16 -3.75 25.42
CA ALA A 394 -12.26 -2.83 25.72
C ALA A 394 -13.14 -2.63 24.48
N LEU A 395 -14.45 -2.44 24.65
CA LEU A 395 -15.34 -2.12 23.54
C LEU A 395 -14.94 -0.78 22.90
N ALA A 396 -15.07 -0.70 21.59
CA ALA A 396 -14.76 0.48 20.78
C ALA A 396 -15.97 0.94 19.97
N GLY A 397 -15.96 2.21 19.55
CA GLY A 397 -17.02 2.83 18.76
C GLY A 397 -18.24 3.29 19.56
N ARG A 398 -19.06 4.17 18.96
CA ARG A 398 -20.26 4.73 19.61
C ARG A 398 -21.36 3.69 19.86
N GLN A 399 -21.42 2.65 19.03
CA GLN A 399 -22.40 1.56 19.12
C GLN A 399 -21.77 0.21 19.50
N LYS A 400 -20.57 0.20 20.09
CA LYS A 400 -19.84 -1.03 20.45
C LYS A 400 -19.58 -1.95 19.25
N GLU A 401 -19.33 -1.38 18.08
CA GLU A 401 -19.11 -2.10 16.81
C GLU A 401 -17.66 -2.58 16.62
N GLY A 402 -16.86 -2.50 17.68
CA GLY A 402 -15.49 -3.00 17.67
C GLY A 402 -14.91 -3.24 19.06
N ILE A 403 -13.63 -3.61 19.06
CA ILE A 403 -12.82 -3.86 20.25
C ILE A 403 -11.43 -3.22 20.10
N HIS A 404 -10.98 -2.53 21.14
CA HIS A 404 -9.58 -2.24 21.36
C HIS A 404 -8.91 -3.45 21.98
N LEU A 405 -7.80 -3.90 21.41
CA LEU A 405 -7.10 -5.11 21.84
C LEU A 405 -5.59 -4.85 21.96
N ALA A 406 -5.01 -5.11 23.13
CA ALA A 406 -3.57 -5.04 23.35
C ALA A 406 -2.95 -6.44 23.43
N LEU A 407 -1.98 -6.72 22.56
CA LEU A 407 -1.26 -8.00 22.50
C LEU A 407 0.25 -7.79 22.65
N ARG A 408 0.86 -8.65 23.45
CA ARG A 408 2.31 -8.78 23.55
C ARG A 408 2.83 -9.54 22.34
N PHE A 409 3.98 -9.16 21.83
CA PHE A 409 4.69 -9.94 20.83
C PHE A 409 6.17 -10.09 21.17
N GLY A 410 6.80 -11.14 20.64
CA GLY A 410 8.21 -11.42 20.81
C GLY A 410 8.56 -12.85 20.39
N PRO A 411 9.82 -13.27 20.58
CA PRO A 411 10.25 -14.64 20.27
C PRO A 411 9.36 -15.68 20.96
N GLY A 412 8.76 -16.57 20.17
CA GLY A 412 7.85 -17.62 20.67
C GLY A 412 6.48 -17.15 21.16
N LYS A 413 6.24 -15.84 21.28
CA LYS A 413 5.01 -15.24 21.82
C LYS A 413 4.35 -14.33 20.79
N ASN A 414 4.03 -14.83 19.59
CA ASN A 414 3.43 -14.02 18.54
C ASN A 414 2.16 -14.68 17.97
N LEU A 415 1.03 -14.06 18.29
CA LEU A 415 -0.31 -14.48 17.90
C LEU A 415 -1.03 -13.29 17.27
N LYS A 416 -1.56 -13.48 16.07
CA LYS A 416 -2.28 -12.41 15.36
C LYS A 416 -3.72 -12.28 15.88
N PRO A 417 -4.32 -11.09 15.85
CA PRO A 417 -5.72 -10.87 16.21
C PRO A 417 -6.70 -11.84 15.53
N GLU A 418 -6.53 -12.19 14.25
CA GLU A 418 -7.46 -13.09 13.55
C GLU A 418 -7.51 -14.46 14.23
N LYS A 419 -6.38 -15.00 14.67
CA LYS A 419 -6.35 -16.29 15.37
C LYS A 419 -7.05 -16.24 16.73
N ILE A 420 -7.04 -15.08 17.38
CA ILE A 420 -7.78 -14.88 18.63
C ILE A 420 -9.29 -14.78 18.33
N LEU A 421 -9.68 -14.09 17.25
CA LEU A 421 -11.09 -14.00 16.81
C LEU A 421 -11.65 -15.38 16.41
N GLU A 422 -10.87 -16.17 15.65
CA GLU A 422 -11.21 -17.56 15.31
C GLU A 422 -11.48 -18.38 16.58
N ALA A 423 -10.58 -18.33 17.57
CA ALA A 423 -10.70 -19.12 18.79
C ALA A 423 -11.81 -18.63 19.75
N ALA A 424 -11.99 -17.31 19.87
CA ALA A 424 -12.94 -16.72 20.82
C ALA A 424 -14.38 -16.76 20.33
N LEU A 425 -14.59 -16.59 19.03
CA LEU A 425 -15.90 -16.41 18.44
C LEU A 425 -16.28 -17.49 17.42
N GLY A 426 -15.34 -18.35 17.01
CA GLY A 426 -15.59 -19.36 15.98
C GLY A 426 -15.76 -18.77 14.59
N LEU A 427 -15.21 -17.58 14.34
CA LEU A 427 -15.29 -16.94 13.02
C LEU A 427 -14.38 -17.64 12.02
N GLU A 428 -14.85 -17.79 10.78
CA GLU A 428 -14.03 -18.31 9.70
C GLU A 428 -12.96 -17.29 9.25
N ALA A 429 -11.79 -17.79 8.82
CA ALA A 429 -10.71 -16.93 8.36
C ALA A 429 -11.12 -16.04 7.16
N SER A 430 -11.93 -16.58 6.24
CA SER A 430 -12.52 -15.85 5.11
C SER A 430 -13.37 -14.68 5.57
N PHE A 431 -14.25 -14.92 6.56
CA PHE A 431 -15.10 -13.89 7.15
C PHE A 431 -14.26 -12.78 7.80
N ILE A 432 -13.22 -13.13 8.57
CA ILE A 432 -12.35 -12.13 9.19
C ILE A 432 -11.63 -11.29 8.12
N GLN A 433 -11.17 -11.91 7.03
CA GLN A 433 -10.47 -11.19 5.95
C GLN A 433 -11.38 -10.21 5.19
N THR A 434 -12.66 -10.53 4.99
CA THR A 434 -13.56 -9.70 4.17
C THR A 434 -14.42 -8.74 4.99
N GLU A 435 -14.84 -9.15 6.19
CA GLU A 435 -15.85 -8.44 6.99
C GLU A 435 -15.28 -7.72 8.22
N ILE A 436 -14.02 -7.97 8.59
CA ILE A 436 -13.39 -7.35 9.76
C ILE A 436 -12.25 -6.43 9.34
N LYS A 437 -12.27 -5.20 9.86
CA LYS A 437 -11.20 -4.21 9.74
C LYS A 437 -10.29 -4.35 10.95
N ILE A 438 -9.00 -4.53 10.72
CA ILE A 438 -7.96 -4.53 11.78
C ILE A 438 -7.02 -3.37 11.50
N CYS A 439 -6.87 -2.49 12.47
CA CYS A 439 -5.90 -1.39 12.44
C CYS A 439 -4.94 -1.50 13.62
N ARG A 440 -3.62 -1.49 13.37
CA ARG A 440 -2.62 -1.33 14.44
C ARG A 440 -2.56 0.14 14.84
N MET A 441 -2.97 0.43 16.07
CA MET A 441 -3.06 1.79 16.62
C MET A 441 -1.76 2.23 17.27
N ALA A 442 -1.04 1.31 17.92
CA ALA A 442 0.14 1.65 18.71
C ALA A 442 1.18 0.53 18.73
N LEU A 443 2.45 0.92 18.91
CA LEU A 443 3.55 0.04 19.30
C LEU A 443 4.12 0.57 20.61
N ALA A 444 4.47 -0.33 21.53
CA ALA A 444 5.05 0.05 22.82
C ALA A 444 6.08 -0.95 23.32
N LEU A 445 6.95 -0.46 24.22
CA LEU A 445 7.82 -1.25 25.06
C LEU A 445 7.22 -1.36 26.46
N GLU A 446 7.19 -2.56 27.03
CA GLU A 446 6.96 -2.75 28.46
C GLU A 446 8.10 -2.08 29.26
N SER A 447 7.77 -1.08 30.07
CA SER A 447 8.73 -0.30 30.87
C SER A 447 8.61 -0.55 32.38
N GLY A 448 7.74 -1.47 32.78
CA GLY A 448 7.49 -1.90 34.16
C GLY A 448 6.15 -2.64 34.27
N PRO A 449 5.76 -3.11 35.48
CA PRO A 449 4.45 -3.73 35.70
C PRO A 449 3.35 -2.77 35.26
N GLU A 450 2.55 -3.20 34.27
CA GLU A 450 1.42 -2.43 33.70
C GLU A 450 1.79 -1.07 33.07
N LYS A 451 3.07 -0.76 32.91
CA LYS A 451 3.55 0.47 32.27
C LYS A 451 4.07 0.19 30.88
N ARG A 452 3.55 0.93 29.91
CA ARG A 452 3.96 0.89 28.51
C ARG A 452 4.55 2.23 28.11
N ARG A 453 5.70 2.19 27.46
CA ARG A 453 6.30 3.33 26.76
C ARG A 453 6.01 3.19 25.28
N TYR A 454 5.12 4.03 24.77
CA TYR A 454 4.79 4.08 23.35
C TYR A 454 5.95 4.62 22.52
N LEU A 455 6.12 4.08 21.31
CA LEU A 455 7.15 4.54 20.38
C LEU A 455 6.86 5.93 19.86
#